data_AF-A0A954EQZ0-F1
#
_entry.id   AF-A0A954EQZ0-F1
#
_cell.length_a   1.000
_cell.length_b   1.000
_cell.length_c   1.000
_cell.angle_alpha   90.00
_cell.angle_beta   90.00
_cell.angle_gamma   90.00
#
_symmetry.space_group_name_H-M   'P 1'
#
loop_
_entity.id
_entity.type
_entity.pdbx_description
1 polymer ?
#
loop_
_entity_poly.entity_id
_entity_poly.type
_entity_poly.pdbx_seq_one_letter_code
_entity_poly.pdbx_strand_id
1 'polypeptide(L)'
;MNVSRFTKASSWLLLGGVLACLIGASGCQAHVGGQTLPSAHYLTDDVQYFPAGPEFKLSRTVQAAEEYKATRDQLDADLSGN
;
A
#
# COMPACT_ATOMS: atom_id res chain seq x y z
N MET A 1 -54.66 -7.46 31.71
CA MET A 1 -53.22 -7.27 31.42
C MET A 1 -53.07 -6.22 30.34
N ASN A 2 -52.31 -5.14 30.60
CA ASN A 2 -52.22 -4.00 29.68
C ASN A 2 -51.10 -4.22 28.65
N VAL A 3 -51.46 -4.91 27.56
CA VAL A 3 -50.58 -5.25 26.41
C VAL A 3 -49.88 -4.06 25.77
N SER A 4 -50.42 -2.83 25.93
CA SER A 4 -49.81 -1.61 25.39
C SER A 4 -48.54 -1.15 26.12
N ARG A 5 -48.36 -1.54 27.40
CA ARG A 5 -47.16 -1.19 28.18
C ARG A 5 -45.99 -2.10 27.83
N PHE A 6 -46.27 -3.38 27.55
CA PHE A 6 -45.26 -4.37 27.16
C PHE A 6 -44.67 -4.08 25.76
N THR A 7 -45.51 -3.68 24.80
CA THR A 7 -45.07 -3.30 23.45
C THR A 7 -44.22 -2.03 23.45
N LYS A 8 -44.56 -1.05 24.29
CA LYS A 8 -43.75 0.19 24.45
C LYS A 8 -42.39 -0.09 25.07
N ALA A 9 -42.32 -0.93 26.12
CA ALA A 9 -41.05 -1.31 26.74
C ALA A 9 -40.14 -2.10 25.79
N SER A 10 -40.70 -3.05 25.04
CA SER A 10 -39.98 -3.77 23.99
C SER A 10 -39.47 -2.83 22.89
N SER A 11 -40.27 -1.84 22.48
CA SER A 11 -39.86 -0.88 21.45
C SER A 11 -38.70 0.01 21.91
N TRP A 12 -38.70 0.45 23.17
CA TRP A 12 -37.59 1.22 23.76
C TRP A 12 -36.31 0.41 23.90
N LEU A 13 -36.41 -0.87 24.27
CA LEU A 13 -35.26 -1.78 24.35
C LEU A 13 -34.64 -2.03 22.96
N LEU A 14 -35.47 -2.23 21.94
CA LEU A 14 -35.00 -2.38 20.56
C LEU A 14 -34.34 -1.10 20.04
N LEU A 15 -34.94 0.06 20.30
CA LEU A 15 -34.36 1.35 19.90
C LEU A 15 -33.01 1.61 20.58
N GLY A 16 -32.92 1.34 21.88
CA GLY A 16 -31.67 1.47 22.64
C GLY A 16 -30.58 0.52 22.17
N GLY A 17 -30.93 -0.72 21.84
CA GLY A 17 -30.00 -1.71 21.30
C GLY A 17 -29.43 -1.30 19.94
N VAL A 18 -30.28 -0.80 19.02
CA VAL A 18 -29.83 -0.31 17.72
C VAL A 18 -28.90 0.89 17.88
N LEU A 19 -29.21 1.83 18.77
CA LEU A 19 -28.36 3.00 19.02
C LEU A 19 -26.98 2.60 19.59
N ALA A 20 -26.93 1.64 20.51
CA ALA A 20 -25.68 1.13 21.06
C ALA A 20 -24.82 0.43 20.00
N CYS A 21 -25.44 -0.35 19.11
CA CYS A 21 -24.75 -0.97 17.97
C CYS A 21 -24.17 0.07 17.00
N LEU A 22 -24.92 1.13 16.69
CA LEU A 22 -24.45 2.19 15.80
C LEU A 22 -23.23 2.91 16.37
N ILE A 23 -23.24 3.23 17.67
CA ILE A 23 -22.11 3.89 18.34
C ILE A 23 -20.90 2.96 18.45
N GLY A 24 -21.11 1.66 18.73
CA GLY A 24 -20.02 0.68 18.82
C GLY A 24 -19.42 0.30 17.47
N ALA A 25 -20.20 0.36 16.39
CA ALA A 25 -19.73 0.10 15.02
C ALA A 25 -19.09 1.34 14.37
N SER A 26 -19.45 2.55 14.79
CA SER A 26 -18.76 3.78 14.39
C SER A 26 -17.44 3.91 15.17
N GLY A 27 -16.33 3.52 14.55
CA GLY A 27 -15.00 3.75 15.15
C GLY A 27 -14.76 5.24 15.42
N CYS A 28 -14.17 5.56 16.58
CA CYS A 28 -13.67 6.91 16.87
C CYS A 28 -12.44 7.15 16.00
N GLN A 29 -12.58 7.92 14.91
CA GLN A 29 -11.44 8.29 14.07
C GLN A 29 -10.41 9.00 14.96
N ALA A 30 -9.23 8.40 15.10
CA ALA A 30 -8.17 8.95 15.91
C ALA A 30 -7.56 10.17 15.20
N HIS A 31 -7.95 11.36 15.66
CA HIS A 31 -7.32 12.60 15.25
C HIS A 31 -6.13 12.89 16.16
N VAL A 32 -4.92 12.85 15.60
CA VAL A 32 -3.69 13.21 16.31
C VAL A 32 -3.01 14.31 15.52
N GLY A 33 -2.71 15.44 16.18
CA GLY A 33 -2.01 16.56 15.54
C GLY A 33 -2.76 17.24 14.38
N GLY A 34 -4.09 17.11 14.30
CA GLY A 34 -4.90 17.69 13.23
C GLY A 34 -5.01 16.84 11.96
N GLN A 35 -4.42 15.64 11.94
CA GLN A 35 -4.52 14.68 10.83
C GLN A 35 -5.39 13.48 11.24
N THR A 36 -6.12 12.90 10.28
CA THR A 36 -6.77 11.59 10.43
C THR A 36 -5.78 10.52 10.02
N LEU A 37 -5.25 9.78 11.00
CA LEU A 37 -4.23 8.78 10.70
C LEU A 37 -4.91 7.49 10.21
N PRO A 38 -4.44 6.85 9.12
CA PRO A 38 -5.04 5.62 8.57
C PRO A 38 -5.07 4.44 9.54
N SER A 39 -4.19 4.43 10.54
CA SER A 39 -4.10 3.39 11.57
C SER A 39 -3.67 4.00 12.92
N ALA A 40 -4.01 3.33 14.01
CA ALA A 40 -3.70 3.78 15.37
C ALA A 40 -2.20 3.81 15.70
N HIS A 41 -1.36 3.20 14.85
CA HIS A 41 0.08 3.05 15.08
C HIS A 41 0.91 3.75 14.00
N TYR A 42 0.30 4.56 13.14
CA TYR A 42 0.97 5.22 12.02
C TYR A 42 2.16 6.10 12.44
N LEU A 43 2.17 6.68 13.65
CA LEU A 43 3.32 7.46 14.15
C LEU A 43 4.50 6.61 14.62
N THR A 44 4.24 5.36 14.96
CA THR A 44 5.23 4.39 15.44
C THR A 44 5.57 3.34 14.38
N ASP A 45 4.84 3.35 13.26
CA ASP A 45 5.11 2.47 12.13
C ASP A 45 6.33 3.01 11.41
N ASP A 46 7.35 2.17 11.28
CA ASP A 46 8.55 2.54 10.55
C ASP A 46 8.15 2.83 9.10
N VAL A 47 8.67 3.92 8.55
CA VAL A 47 8.61 4.16 7.10
C VAL A 47 9.12 2.87 6.45
N GLN A 48 8.27 2.20 5.67
CA GLN A 48 8.68 1.04 4.88
C GLN A 48 9.71 1.50 3.85
N TYR A 49 10.98 1.51 4.27
CA TYR A 49 12.11 1.88 3.44
C TYR A 49 12.37 0.74 2.48
N PHE A 50 11.96 0.94 1.23
CA PHE A 50 12.40 0.12 0.12
C PHE A 50 13.67 0.75 -0.43
N PRO A 51 14.85 0.10 -0.28
CA PRO A 51 16.06 0.61 -0.92
C PRO A 51 15.82 0.71 -2.43
N ALA A 52 16.42 1.72 -3.06
CA ALA A 52 16.42 1.81 -4.51
C ALA A 52 16.95 0.48 -5.07
N GLY A 53 16.24 -0.07 -6.06
CA GLY A 53 16.65 -1.31 -6.73
C GLY A 53 18.08 -1.18 -7.30
N PRO A 54 18.73 -2.30 -7.65
CA PRO A 54 20.09 -2.27 -8.18
C PRO A 54 20.17 -1.37 -9.41
N GLU A 55 20.78 -0.20 -9.26
CA GLU A 55 20.96 0.74 -10.36
C GLU A 55 22.14 0.31 -11.24
N PHE A 56 21.86 0.11 -12.53
CA PHE A 56 22.90 -0.17 -13.51
C PHE A 56 23.58 1.11 -14.00
N LYS A 57 24.59 1.57 -13.25
CA LYS A 57 25.28 2.86 -13.49
C LYS A 57 26.20 2.89 -14.73
N LEU A 58 26.33 1.77 -15.44
CA LEU A 58 27.38 1.51 -16.44
C LEU A 58 26.81 1.24 -17.84
N SER A 59 25.66 1.83 -18.17
CA SER A 59 25.04 1.67 -19.50
C SER A 59 25.98 2.05 -20.65
N ARG A 60 26.71 3.17 -20.52
CA ARG A 60 27.68 3.61 -21.54
C ARG A 60 28.87 2.66 -21.72
N THR A 61 29.41 2.10 -20.64
CA THR A 61 30.55 1.18 -20.75
C THR A 61 30.12 -0.16 -21.32
N VAL A 62 28.88 -0.58 -21.05
CA VAL A 62 28.33 -1.82 -21.62
C VAL A 62 28.02 -1.65 -23.10
N GLN A 63 27.41 -0.54 -23.49
CA GLN A 63 27.22 -0.23 -24.92
C GLN A 63 28.56 -0.16 -25.67
N ALA A 64 29.56 0.52 -25.11
CA ALA A 64 30.89 0.58 -25.72
C ALA A 64 31.56 -0.80 -25.84
N ALA A 65 31.37 -1.68 -24.83
CA ALA A 65 31.89 -3.05 -24.87
C ALA A 65 31.17 -3.92 -25.91
N GLU A 66 29.85 -3.76 -26.06
CA GLU A 66 29.02 -4.45 -27.06
C GLU A 66 29.39 -4.01 -28.48
N GLU A 67 29.54 -2.71 -28.73
CA GLU A 67 29.96 -2.15 -30.01
C GLU A 67 31.37 -2.63 -30.40
N TYR A 68 32.31 -2.65 -29.44
CA TYR A 68 33.66 -3.16 -29.67
C TYR A 68 33.64 -4.65 -30.04
N LYS A 69 32.83 -5.45 -29.35
CA LYS A 69 32.67 -6.87 -29.66
C LYS A 69 32.09 -7.09 -31.06
N ALA A 70 31.03 -6.37 -31.41
CA ALA A 70 30.41 -6.45 -32.74
C ALA A 70 31.40 -6.06 -33.86
N THR A 71 32.18 -5.00 -33.64
CA THR A 71 33.20 -4.55 -34.60
C THR A 71 34.29 -5.61 -34.79
N ARG A 72 34.73 -6.26 -33.71
CA ARG A 72 35.73 -7.33 -33.77
C ARG A 72 35.22 -8.56 -34.50
N ASP A 73 34.01 -9.01 -34.16
CA ASP A 73 33.41 -10.19 -34.80
C ASP A 73 33.22 -9.95 -36.31
N GLN A 74 32.90 -8.73 -36.71
CA GLN A 74 32.78 -8.34 -38.11
C GLN A 74 34.13 -8.29 -38.84
N LEU A 75 35.16 -7.72 -38.21
CA LEU A 75 36.53 -7.76 -38.74
C LEU A 75 37.03 -9.19 -38.90
N ASP A 76 36.80 -10.04 -37.90
CA ASP A 76 37.21 -11.45 -37.94
C ASP A 76 36.47 -12.22 -39.05
N ALA A 77 35.19 -11.94 -39.27
CA ALA A 77 34.42 -12.51 -40.38
C ALA A 77 34.96 -12.07 -41.75
N ASP A 78 35.25 -10.78 -41.93
CA ASP A 78 35.81 -10.24 -43.17
C ASP A 78 37.20 -10.82 -43.47
N LEU A 79 38.01 -11.03 -42.43
CA LEU A 79 39.35 -11.64 -42.55
C LEU A 79 39.30 -13.15 -42.84
N SER A 80 38.22 -13.82 -42.46
CA SER A 80 38.02 -15.26 -42.70
C SER A 80 37.46 -15.61 -44.09
N GLY A 81 37.02 -14.61 -44.86
CA GLY A 81 36.32 -14.76 -46.14
C GLY A 81 37.20 -14.72 -47.40
N ASN A 82 38.36 -15.40 -47.40
CA ASN A 82 39.18 -15.61 -48.61
C ASN A 82 39.69 -17.06 -48.68
#